data_AF-A0AA88L944-F1
#
_entry.id   AF-A0AA88L944-F1
#
_cell.length_a   1.000
_cell.length_b   1.000
_cell.length_c   1.000
_cell.angle_alpha   90.00
_cell.angle_beta   90.00
_cell.angle_gamma   90.00
#
_symmetry.space_group_name_H-M   'P 1'
#
loop_
_entity.id
_entity.type
_entity.pdbx_description
1 polymer ?
#
loop_
_entity_poly.entity_id
_entity_poly.type
_entity_poly.pdbx_seq_one_letter_code
_entity_poly.pdbx_strand_id
1 'polypeptide(L)'
;MNNKQEYDIYISIVKYNLVDWNHEWPEMEAVIAMISTNVETADPEAEIEPALALLRDIEENVTVSDCYRPREDGTESQLFISQSYDAQNNFETTCLDVFDIFRRGTGKDFDFFKLYETKFDTRFF
;
A
#
# COMPACT_ATOMS: atom_id res chain seq x y z
N MET A 1 -20.95 22.96 -11.24
CA MET A 1 -19.68 22.85 -11.98
C MET A 1 -19.27 21.39 -11.85
N ASN A 2 -19.14 20.66 -12.95
CA ASN A 2 -18.68 19.27 -12.89
C ASN A 2 -17.19 19.30 -12.55
N ASN A 3 -16.85 19.15 -11.27
CA ASN A 3 -15.47 18.93 -10.86
C ASN A 3 -15.07 17.54 -11.38
N LYS A 4 -14.18 17.53 -12.37
CA LYS A 4 -13.56 16.30 -12.85
C LYS A 4 -12.48 15.93 -11.84
N GLN A 5 -12.53 14.70 -11.34
CA GLN A 5 -11.49 14.13 -10.48
C GLN A 5 -10.20 13.96 -11.28
N GLU A 6 -9.07 14.44 -10.75
CA GLU A 6 -7.77 14.38 -11.41
C GLU A 6 -6.99 13.10 -11.08
N TYR A 7 -7.15 12.58 -9.87
CA TYR A 7 -6.54 11.35 -9.40
C TYR A 7 -7.48 10.15 -9.53
N ASP A 8 -6.88 8.98 -9.74
CA ASP A 8 -7.60 7.73 -9.77
C ASP A 8 -8.11 7.36 -8.36
N ILE A 9 -9.21 6.60 -8.32
CA ILE A 9 -9.68 5.92 -7.10
C ILE A 9 -9.33 4.44 -7.24
N TYR A 10 -8.62 3.90 -6.27
CA TYR A 10 -8.27 2.47 -6.22
C TYR A 10 -9.19 1.72 -5.26
N ILE A 11 -9.62 0.51 -5.66
CA ILE A 11 -10.39 -0.39 -4.80
C ILE A 11 -9.66 -1.74 -4.75
N SER A 12 -9.27 -2.15 -3.54
CA SER A 12 -8.67 -3.45 -3.28
C SER A 12 -9.59 -4.29 -2.41
N ILE A 13 -9.93 -5.48 -2.88
CA ILE A 13 -10.87 -6.38 -2.18
C ILE A 13 -10.12 -7.63 -1.74
N VAL A 14 -10.18 -7.92 -0.44
CA VAL A 14 -9.66 -9.15 0.14
C VAL A 14 -10.81 -9.92 0.78
N LYS A 15 -10.96 -11.18 0.36
CA LYS A 15 -11.96 -12.11 0.91
C LYS A 15 -11.25 -13.11 1.82
N TYR A 16 -11.85 -13.36 2.98
CA TYR A 16 -11.40 -14.44 3.86
C TYR A 16 -12.58 -15.34 4.24
N ASN A 17 -12.30 -16.65 4.23
CA ASN A 17 -13.26 -17.65 4.64
C ASN A 17 -13.09 -17.86 6.14
N LEU A 18 -14.12 -17.55 6.91
CA LEU A 18 -14.17 -17.96 8.31
C LEU A 18 -14.64 -19.42 8.35
N VAL A 19 -13.68 -20.33 8.47
CA VAL A 19 -13.99 -21.73 8.79
C VAL A 19 -14.22 -21.80 10.29
N ASP A 20 -15.47 -21.97 10.70
CA ASP A 20 -15.76 -22.42 12.06
C ASP A 20 -15.23 -23.86 12.21
N TRP A 21 -14.34 -24.07 13.18
CA TRP A 21 -13.77 -25.38 13.50
C TRP A 21 -14.86 -26.42 13.81
N ASN A 22 -16.05 -25.97 14.23
CA ASN A 22 -17.16 -26.84 14.61
C ASN A 22 -18.05 -27.27 13.43
N HIS A 23 -17.79 -26.86 12.18
CA HIS A 23 -18.41 -27.43 10.95
C HIS A 23 -19.95 -27.41 10.88
N GLU A 24 -20.62 -26.65 11.76
CA GLU A 24 -22.08 -26.68 11.93
C GLU A 24 -22.81 -25.49 11.26
N TRP A 25 -22.07 -24.49 10.74
CA TRP A 25 -22.64 -23.27 10.15
C TRP A 25 -22.18 -23.08 8.70
N PRO A 26 -23.01 -22.50 7.82
CA PRO A 26 -22.58 -22.14 6.48
C PRO A 26 -21.37 -21.20 6.58
N GLU A 27 -20.38 -21.43 5.72
CA GLU A 27 -19.15 -20.62 5.64
C GLU A 27 -19.52 -19.12 5.67
N MET A 28 -19.12 -18.42 6.73
CA MET A 28 -19.27 -16.97 6.76
C MET A 28 -18.16 -16.35 5.93
N GLU A 29 -18.55 -15.75 4.82
CA GLU A 29 -17.65 -14.99 3.97
C GLU A 29 -17.59 -13.56 4.48
N ALA A 30 -16.40 -13.11 4.84
CA ALA A 30 -16.18 -11.70 5.16
C ALA A 30 -15.22 -11.10 4.13
N VAL A 31 -15.56 -9.87 3.73
CA VAL A 31 -14.89 -9.14 2.66
C VAL A 31 -14.46 -7.80 3.20
N ILE A 32 -13.19 -7.47 3.03
CA ILE A 32 -12.65 -6.14 3.31
C ILE A 32 -12.37 -5.47 1.97
N ALA A 33 -13.06 -4.36 1.72
CA ALA A 33 -12.76 -3.46 0.62
C ALA A 33 -12.00 -2.24 1.15
N MET A 34 -10.83 -1.98 0.58
CA MET A 34 -10.01 -0.82 0.89
C MET A 34 -10.11 0.13 -0.30
N ILE A 35 -10.54 1.36 -0.05
CA ILE A 35 -10.67 2.41 -1.06
C ILE A 35 -9.63 3.49 -0.74
N SER A 36 -8.89 3.94 -1.76
CA SER A 36 -7.86 4.97 -1.60
C SER A 36 -7.79 5.90 -2.81
N THR A 37 -7.57 7.18 -2.54
CA THR A 37 -7.31 8.22 -3.55
C THR A 37 -6.52 9.38 -2.90
N ASN A 38 -5.98 10.27 -3.72
CA ASN A 38 -5.36 11.50 -3.23
C ASN A 38 -6.43 12.59 -3.09
N VAL A 39 -6.47 13.24 -1.92
CA VAL A 39 -7.46 14.29 -1.63
C VAL A 39 -7.26 15.52 -2.50
N GLU A 40 -8.31 15.94 -3.20
CA GLU A 40 -8.31 17.12 -4.08
C GLU A 40 -9.12 18.30 -3.54
N THR A 41 -10.08 18.02 -2.66
CA THR A 41 -11.07 18.99 -2.20
C THR A 41 -11.09 19.07 -0.67
N ALA A 42 -11.92 19.98 -0.14
CA ALA A 42 -12.16 20.09 1.30
C ALA A 42 -13.12 19.00 1.83
N ASP A 43 -13.69 18.18 0.94
CA ASP A 43 -14.67 17.15 1.25
C ASP A 43 -14.20 15.78 0.70
N PRO A 44 -13.25 15.13 1.38
CA PRO A 44 -12.63 13.89 0.91
C PRO A 44 -13.59 12.69 0.88
N GLU A 45 -14.65 12.71 1.70
CA GLU A 45 -15.68 11.66 1.70
C GLU A 45 -16.47 11.69 0.38
N ALA A 46 -16.82 12.88 -0.10
CA ALA A 46 -17.51 13.05 -1.39
C ALA A 46 -16.68 12.54 -2.59
N GLU A 47 -15.35 12.51 -2.48
CA GLU A 47 -14.46 12.05 -3.56
C GLU A 47 -14.47 10.52 -3.72
N ILE A 48 -14.81 9.76 -2.66
CA ILE A 48 -14.85 8.30 -2.69
C ILE A 48 -16.27 7.73 -2.91
N GLU A 49 -17.30 8.56 -2.85
CA GLU A 49 -18.70 8.20 -3.13
C GLU A 49 -18.89 7.35 -4.40
N PRO A 50 -18.25 7.64 -5.56
CA PRO A 50 -18.39 6.81 -6.74
C PRO A 50 -17.91 5.36 -6.54
N ALA A 51 -16.91 5.14 -5.68
CA ALA A 51 -16.41 3.81 -5.33
C ALA A 51 -17.29 3.12 -4.30
N LEU A 52 -17.78 3.85 -3.29
CA LEU A 52 -18.71 3.33 -2.29
C LEU A 52 -20.02 2.85 -2.92
N ALA A 53 -20.53 3.57 -3.93
CA ALA A 53 -21.73 3.20 -4.67
C ALA A 53 -21.61 1.87 -5.44
N LEU A 54 -20.39 1.36 -5.68
CA LEU A 54 -20.17 0.04 -6.28
C LEU A 54 -20.28 -1.09 -5.26
N LEU A 55 -20.10 -0.78 -3.98
CA LEU A 55 -20.23 -1.71 -2.87
C LEU A 55 -21.68 -1.71 -2.36
N ARG A 56 -22.13 -2.84 -1.83
CA ARG A 56 -23.48 -2.99 -1.25
C ARG A 56 -23.33 -3.41 0.20
N ASP A 57 -24.19 -2.88 1.06
CA ASP A 57 -24.30 -3.24 2.48
C ASP A 57 -22.93 -3.23 3.20
N ILE A 58 -22.35 -2.03 3.33
CA ILE A 58 -21.05 -1.80 3.96
C ILE A 58 -21.18 -1.14 5.34
N GLU A 59 -20.23 -1.46 6.21
CA GLU A 59 -19.87 -0.64 7.35
C GLU A 59 -18.55 0.05 7.01
N GLU A 60 -18.54 1.38 6.96
CA GLU A 60 -17.40 2.18 6.50
C GLU A 60 -16.75 2.97 7.62
N ASN A 61 -15.45 3.22 7.47
CA ASN A 61 -14.71 4.17 8.29
C ASN A 61 -13.69 4.88 7.40
N VAL A 62 -13.74 6.20 7.36
CA VAL A 62 -12.89 7.03 6.50
C VAL A 62 -11.76 7.63 7.33
N THR A 63 -10.55 7.62 6.81
CA THR A 63 -9.38 8.24 7.45
C THR A 63 -8.59 9.00 6.41
N VAL A 64 -8.23 10.24 6.74
CA VAL A 64 -7.36 11.09 5.93
C VAL A 64 -6.00 11.17 6.61
N SER A 65 -4.94 11.04 5.82
CA SER A 65 -3.56 11.07 6.32
C SER A 65 -2.69 11.97 5.44
N ASP A 66 -1.85 12.78 6.08
CA ASP A 66 -0.86 13.60 5.38
C ASP A 66 0.27 12.73 4.81
N CYS A 67 0.67 13.01 3.57
CA CYS A 67 1.82 12.37 2.94
C CYS A 67 3.08 13.23 3.06
N TYR A 68 4.15 12.66 3.59
CA TYR A 68 5.43 13.31 3.83
C TYR A 68 6.53 12.74 2.93
N ARG A 69 7.54 13.57 2.66
CA ARG A 69 8.76 13.20 1.95
C ARG A 69 9.99 13.80 2.64
N PRO A 70 11.16 13.14 2.57
CA PRO A 70 12.37 13.66 3.18
C PRO A 70 12.77 15.00 2.55
N ARG A 71 13.31 15.91 3.38
CA ARG A 71 13.79 17.23 2.92
C ARG A 71 15.17 17.16 2.23
N GLU A 72 15.95 16.15 2.58
CA GLU A 72 17.30 15.90 2.09
C GLU A 72 17.50 14.39 1.88
N ASP A 73 18.56 14.02 1.15
CA ASP A 73 18.84 12.62 0.83
C ASP A 73 19.52 11.84 1.98
N GLY A 74 19.95 12.53 3.03
CA GLY A 74 20.55 11.90 4.21
C GLY A 74 22.02 11.48 4.02
N THR A 75 22.67 11.79 2.89
CA THR A 75 24.07 11.41 2.65
C THR A 75 25.04 12.16 3.57
N GLU A 76 24.81 13.45 3.82
CA GLU A 76 25.61 14.24 4.77
C GLU A 76 25.22 13.98 6.22
N SER A 77 23.92 13.92 6.52
CA SER A 77 23.40 13.77 7.88
C SER A 77 23.39 12.33 8.39
N GLN A 78 23.56 11.35 7.50
CA GLN A 78 23.43 9.90 7.76
C GLN A 78 22.05 9.49 8.29
N LEU A 79 21.01 10.27 7.94
CA LEU A 79 19.61 10.02 8.30
C LEU A 79 18.79 9.71 7.04
N PHE A 80 18.54 8.42 6.77
CA PHE A 80 17.83 7.97 5.57
C PHE A 80 16.35 7.74 5.88
N ILE A 81 15.52 8.76 5.67
CA ILE A 81 14.08 8.75 5.95
C ILE A 81 13.31 8.27 4.71
N SER A 82 12.29 7.43 4.91
CA SER A 82 11.37 6.97 3.87
C SER A 82 10.28 7.99 3.55
N GLN A 83 9.67 7.84 2.39
CA GLN A 83 8.45 8.56 2.02
C GLN A 83 7.22 7.91 2.67
N SER A 84 6.14 8.69 2.84
CA SER A 84 4.83 8.13 3.17
C SER A 84 4.33 7.22 2.05
N TYR A 85 3.52 6.22 2.40
CA TYR A 85 2.77 5.46 1.41
C TYR A 85 1.84 6.39 0.63
N ASP A 86 1.80 6.20 -0.69
CA ASP A 86 0.85 6.88 -1.55
C ASP A 86 -0.50 6.14 -1.56
N ALA A 87 -1.47 6.70 -2.29
CA ALA A 87 -2.79 6.13 -2.41
C ALA A 87 -2.87 4.89 -3.34
N GLN A 88 -1.79 4.52 -4.03
CA GLN A 88 -1.84 3.40 -4.99
C GLN A 88 -1.94 2.07 -4.26
N ASN A 89 -2.61 1.10 -4.88
CA ASN A 89 -2.81 -0.23 -4.30
C ASN A 89 -1.74 -1.27 -4.69
N ASN A 90 -0.67 -0.83 -5.34
CA ASN A 90 0.46 -1.65 -5.71
C ASN A 90 1.73 -1.15 -5.00
N PHE A 91 2.79 -1.96 -5.01
CA PHE A 91 4.01 -1.67 -4.25
C PHE A 91 5.14 -1.05 -5.09
N GLU A 92 4.89 -0.60 -6.33
CA GLU A 92 5.96 -0.15 -7.22
C GLU A 92 6.71 1.05 -6.62
N THR A 93 5.99 2.12 -6.26
CA THR A 93 6.56 3.34 -5.68
C THR A 93 7.24 3.07 -4.33
N THR A 94 6.63 2.22 -3.50
CA THR A 94 7.21 1.75 -2.24
C THR A 94 8.53 1.01 -2.48
N CYS A 95 8.58 0.09 -3.43
CA CYS A 95 9.80 -0.65 -3.76
C CYS A 95 10.90 0.30 -4.25
N LEU A 96 10.55 1.30 -5.06
CA LEU A 96 11.48 2.31 -5.54
C LEU A 96 12.06 3.14 -4.38
N ASP A 97 11.25 3.53 -3.40
CA ASP A 97 11.73 4.26 -2.21
C ASP A 97 12.68 3.39 -1.37
N VAL A 98 12.37 2.11 -1.19
CA VAL A 98 13.25 1.14 -0.51
C VAL A 98 14.61 1.03 -1.22
N PHE A 99 14.63 0.90 -2.55
CA PHE A 99 15.88 0.83 -3.30
C PHE A 99 16.68 2.13 -3.25
N ASP A 100 15.99 3.28 -3.29
CA ASP A 100 16.66 4.57 -3.17
C ASP A 100 17.29 4.77 -1.78
N ILE A 101 16.57 4.43 -0.70
CA ILE A 101 17.12 4.43 0.68
C ILE A 101 18.34 3.51 0.77
N PHE A 102 18.25 2.29 0.23
CA PHE A 102 19.36 1.35 0.24
C PHE A 102 20.58 1.92 -0.48
N ARG A 103 20.38 2.53 -1.65
CA ARG A 103 21.45 3.15 -2.44
C ARG A 103 22.10 4.31 -1.70
N ARG A 104 21.31 5.20 -1.10
CA ARG A 104 21.82 6.33 -0.31
C ARG A 104 22.58 5.88 0.93
N GLY A 105 22.05 4.87 1.63
CA GLY A 105 22.64 4.34 2.86
C GLY A 105 23.90 3.51 2.66
N THR A 106 24.01 2.78 1.54
CA THR A 106 25.13 1.85 1.30
C THR A 106 26.13 2.34 0.25
N GLY A 107 25.76 3.35 -0.54
CA GLY A 107 26.53 3.83 -1.69
C GLY A 107 26.57 2.86 -2.88
N LYS A 108 25.68 1.86 -2.90
CA LYS A 108 25.62 0.81 -3.94
C LYS A 108 24.19 0.56 -4.38
N ASP A 109 24.00 0.25 -5.66
CA ASP A 109 22.71 -0.22 -6.14
C ASP A 109 22.38 -1.63 -5.59
N PHE A 110 21.10 -1.91 -5.43
CA PHE A 110 20.64 -3.22 -4.98
C PHE A 110 20.87 -4.27 -6.07
N ASP A 111 21.61 -5.32 -5.72
CA ASP A 111 21.96 -6.40 -6.64
C ASP A 111 21.17 -7.67 -6.30
N PHE A 112 20.16 -7.95 -7.12
CA PHE A 112 19.30 -9.13 -6.96
C PHE A 112 20.04 -10.45 -7.15
N PHE A 113 21.16 -10.48 -7.91
CA PHE A 113 21.86 -11.74 -8.18
C PHE A 113 22.50 -12.34 -6.93
N LYS A 114 22.94 -11.50 -5.98
CA LYS A 114 23.50 -11.94 -4.70
C LYS A 114 22.52 -12.71 -3.83
N LEU A 115 21.21 -12.48 -3.99
CA LEU A 115 20.17 -13.21 -3.27
C LEU A 115 20.12 -14.69 -3.70
N TYR A 116 20.42 -14.97 -4.97
CA TYR A 116 20.44 -16.33 -5.50
C TYR A 116 21.70 -17.08 -5.10
N GLU A 117 22.86 -16.41 -4.98
CA GLU A 117 24.10 -17.04 -4.52
C GLU A 117 24.01 -17.54 -3.08
N THR A 118 23.26 -16.84 -2.22
CA THR A 118 23.15 -17.18 -0.79
C THR A 118 22.20 -18.36 -0.52
N LYS A 119 21.34 -18.74 -1.48
CA LYS A 119 20.33 -19.81 -1.32
C LYS A 119 20.73 -21.18 -1.87
N PHE A 120 21.94 -21.34 -2.41
CA PHE A 120 22.48 -22.65 -2.86
C PHE A 120 23.63 -23.18 -1.99
N ASP A 121 23.62 -22.91 -0.68
CA ASP A 121 24.41 -23.73 0.25
C ASP A 121 23.63 -25.02 0.57
N THR A 122 23.74 -26.02 -0.29
CA THR A 122 23.13 -27.35 -0.11
C THR A 122 23.85 -28.22 0.91
N ARG A 123 24.75 -27.69 1.75
CA ARG A 123 25.50 -28.48 2.76
C ARG A 123 24.68 -28.95 3.96
N PHE A 124 23.35 -28.88 3.91
CA PHE A 124 22.45 -29.37 4.96
C PHE A 124 21.31 -30.28 4.46
N PHE A 125 21.47 -30.92 3.30
CA PHE A 125 20.67 -32.11 2.93
C PHE A 125 21.57 -33.33 2.77
#